data_AF-A0A7S7ZDZ5-F1
#
_entry.id   AF-A0A7S7ZDZ5-F1
#
_cell.length_a   1.000
_cell.length_b   1.000
_cell.length_c   1.000
_cell.angle_alpha   90.00
_cell.angle_beta   90.00
_cell.angle_gamma   90.00
#
_symmetry.space_group_name_H-M   'P 1'
#
loop_
_entity.id
_entity.type
_entity.pdbx_description
1 polymer ?
#
loop_
_entity_poly.entity_id
_entity_poly.type
_entity_poly.pdbx_seq_one_letter_code
_entity_poly.pdbx_strand_id
1 'polypeptide(L)'
;MARKAKKRRYSRSSGSDVESEMRRYKKGTAKSGRGGRGGRVKSRKQAIAIGLSKARKKGKKVPKKASKRKTSKKKTSKKKSSKRKSSKR
;
A
#
# COMPACT_ATOMS: atom_id res chain seq x y z
N MET A 1 -6.98 -20.00 37.16
CA MET A 1 -5.71 -19.52 36.55
C MET A 1 -5.99 -18.47 35.49
N ALA A 2 -5.45 -17.26 35.62
CA ALA A 2 -5.59 -16.22 34.58
C ALA A 2 -4.87 -16.67 33.30
N ARG A 3 -5.60 -16.73 32.17
CA ARG A 3 -5.01 -17.03 30.86
C ARG A 3 -3.90 -16.02 30.56
N LYS A 4 -2.65 -16.49 30.42
CA LYS A 4 -1.49 -15.70 30.01
C LYS A 4 -1.85 -14.88 28.76
N ALA A 5 -1.87 -13.55 28.89
CA ALA A 5 -2.35 -12.67 27.83
C ALA A 5 -1.55 -12.90 26.54
N LYS A 6 -2.23 -13.37 25.48
CA LYS A 6 -1.62 -13.58 24.17
C LYS A 6 -0.98 -12.28 23.69
N LYS A 7 0.35 -12.29 23.48
CA LYS A 7 1.12 -11.13 23.03
C LYS A 7 0.50 -10.56 21.75
N ARG A 8 -0.03 -9.33 21.81
CA ARG A 8 -0.68 -8.69 20.65
C ARG A 8 0.27 -8.61 19.46
N ARG A 9 -0.22 -8.99 18.27
CA ARG A 9 0.52 -8.85 16.99
C ARG A 9 0.77 -7.38 16.63
N TYR A 10 -0.14 -6.50 17.03
CA TYR A 10 -0.11 -5.07 16.80
C TYR A 10 -0.13 -4.29 18.11
N SER A 11 0.66 -3.22 18.22
CA SER A 11 0.60 -2.29 19.34
C SER A 11 -0.73 -1.53 19.40
N ARG A 12 -1.16 -1.10 20.59
CA ARG A 12 -2.36 -0.24 20.76
C ARG A 12 -2.23 1.03 19.92
N SER A 13 -1.07 1.66 19.96
CA SER A 13 -0.76 2.89 19.25
C SER A 13 -0.83 2.76 17.73
N SER A 14 -0.62 1.56 17.17
CA SER A 14 -0.81 1.32 15.72
C SER A 14 -2.29 1.34 15.33
N GLY A 15 -3.19 0.93 16.23
CA GLY A 15 -4.64 1.03 16.05
C GLY A 15 -5.08 2.49 15.96
N SER A 16 -4.56 3.36 16.83
CA SER A 16 -4.87 4.80 16.84
C SER A 16 -4.46 5.51 15.55
N ASP A 17 -3.33 5.13 14.92
CA ASP A 17 -2.95 5.70 13.62
C ASP A 17 -3.89 5.27 12.50
N VAL A 18 -4.33 4.01 12.51
CA VAL A 18 -5.32 3.50 11.54
C VAL A 18 -6.66 4.18 11.74
N GLU A 19 -7.09 4.34 12.98
CA GLU A 19 -8.32 5.06 13.31
C GLU A 19 -8.28 6.51 12.82
N SER A 20 -7.18 7.22 13.08
CA SER A 20 -6.98 8.59 12.61
C SER A 20 -7.05 8.69 11.08
N GLU A 21 -6.44 7.74 10.37
CA GLU A 21 -6.50 7.69 8.90
C GLU A 21 -7.92 7.37 8.41
N MET A 22 -8.61 6.46 9.08
CA MET A 22 -9.99 6.11 8.79
C MET A 22 -10.95 7.28 9.00
N ARG A 23 -10.74 8.09 10.05
CA ARG A 23 -11.51 9.33 10.26
C ARG A 23 -11.31 10.32 9.10
N ARG A 24 -10.07 10.52 8.63
CA ARG A 24 -9.78 11.35 7.44
C ARG A 24 -10.42 10.80 6.17
N TYR A 25 -10.41 9.47 6.01
CA TYR A 25 -11.03 8.81 4.87
C TYR A 25 -12.56 9.00 4.88
N LYS A 26 -13.22 8.78 6.02
CA LYS A 26 -14.66 9.03 6.19
C LYS A 26 -15.04 10.50 5.92
N LYS A 27 -14.14 11.44 6.24
CA LYS A 27 -14.29 12.87 5.92
C LYS A 27 -13.97 13.23 4.45
N GLY A 28 -13.51 12.29 3.63
CA GLY A 28 -13.12 12.56 2.23
C GLY A 28 -11.80 13.33 2.06
N THR A 29 -11.02 13.53 3.13
CA THR A 29 -9.79 14.34 3.12
C THR A 29 -8.51 13.52 3.10
N ALA A 30 -8.59 12.19 3.24
CA ALA A 30 -7.41 11.33 3.16
C ALA A 30 -6.79 11.37 1.76
N LYS A 31 -5.49 11.70 1.71
CA LYS A 31 -4.67 11.71 0.49
C LYS A 31 -3.62 10.61 0.51
N SER A 32 -3.31 10.06 -0.66
CA SER A 32 -2.32 9.00 -0.87
C SER A 32 -1.02 9.56 -1.46
N GLY A 33 0.07 8.78 -1.37
CA GLY A 33 1.38 9.17 -1.91
C GLY A 33 2.16 10.20 -1.06
N ARG A 34 3.40 10.51 -1.48
CA ARG A 34 4.28 11.47 -0.80
C ARG A 34 3.72 12.88 -0.97
N GLY A 35 3.36 13.54 0.13
CA GLY A 35 2.76 14.87 0.12
C GLY A 35 1.34 14.91 -0.49
N GLY A 36 0.65 13.78 -0.61
CA GLY A 36 -0.70 13.74 -1.19
C GLY A 36 -0.75 13.70 -2.72
N ARG A 37 0.40 13.55 -3.40
CA ARG A 37 0.50 13.47 -4.87
C ARG A 37 -0.28 12.31 -5.50
N GLY A 38 -0.63 11.28 -4.73
CA GLY A 38 -1.43 10.14 -5.20
C GLY A 38 -2.95 10.40 -5.16
N GLY A 39 -3.37 11.65 -4.93
CA GLY A 39 -4.79 12.03 -4.91
C GLY A 39 -5.54 11.49 -3.68
N ARG A 40 -6.88 11.59 -3.72
CA ARG A 40 -7.75 11.09 -2.65
C ARG A 40 -7.69 9.56 -2.52
N VAL A 41 -7.82 9.06 -1.30
CA VAL A 41 -7.87 7.62 -1.04
C VAL A 41 -9.17 7.05 -1.58
N LYS A 42 -9.05 6.03 -2.44
CA LYS A 42 -10.20 5.47 -3.17
C LYS A 42 -10.91 4.35 -2.41
N SER A 43 -10.23 3.69 -1.48
CA SER A 43 -10.79 2.53 -0.78
C SER A 43 -10.41 2.48 0.70
N ARG A 44 -11.32 1.92 1.52
CA ARG A 44 -11.09 1.65 2.94
C ARG A 44 -9.84 0.80 3.18
N LYS A 45 -9.62 -0.21 2.33
CA LYS A 45 -8.41 -1.07 2.38
C LYS A 45 -7.13 -0.25 2.19
N GLN A 46 -7.16 0.72 1.28
CA GLN A 46 -6.04 1.64 1.05
C GLN A 46 -5.82 2.58 2.24
N ALA A 47 -6.88 3.12 2.85
CA ALA A 47 -6.77 3.93 4.07
C ALA A 47 -6.10 3.14 5.21
N ILE A 48 -6.53 1.89 5.44
CA ILE A 48 -5.91 1.01 6.45
C ILE A 48 -4.44 0.77 6.11
N ALA A 49 -4.11 0.52 4.83
CA ALA A 49 -2.73 0.32 4.41
C ALA A 49 -1.85 1.56 4.62
N ILE A 50 -2.40 2.77 4.43
CA ILE A 50 -1.71 4.03 4.72
C ILE A 50 -1.51 4.19 6.23
N GLY A 51 -2.54 3.97 7.04
CA GLY A 51 -2.46 4.01 8.50
C GLY A 51 -1.41 3.06 9.06
N LEU A 52 -1.41 1.79 8.61
CA LEU A 52 -0.39 0.81 8.99
C LEU A 52 1.02 1.19 8.52
N SER A 53 1.14 1.87 7.37
CA SER A 53 2.43 2.35 6.88
C SER A 53 2.95 3.54 7.68
N LYS A 54 2.07 4.45 8.13
CA LYS A 54 2.41 5.54 9.06
C LYS A 54 2.85 4.99 10.41
N ALA A 55 2.14 3.99 10.94
CA ALA A 55 2.52 3.34 12.20
C ALA A 55 3.93 2.71 12.12
N ARG A 56 4.27 2.05 11.00
CA ARG A 56 5.64 1.54 10.77
C ARG A 56 6.69 2.64 10.75
N LYS A 57 6.42 3.76 10.06
CA LYS A 57 7.33 4.91 10.02
C LYS A 57 7.58 5.52 11.39
N LYS A 58 6.57 5.49 12.27
CA LYS A 58 6.67 5.92 13.67
C LYS A 58 7.35 4.89 14.60
N GLY A 59 7.90 3.79 14.07
CA GLY A 59 8.55 2.74 14.88
C GLY A 59 7.59 1.85 15.69
N LYS A 60 6.27 1.94 15.45
CA LYS A 60 5.29 1.15 16.21
C LYS A 60 5.33 -0.32 15.81
N LYS A 61 5.02 -1.21 16.76
CA LYS A 61 4.93 -2.65 16.52
C LYS A 61 3.82 -2.97 15.52
N VAL A 62 4.21 -3.23 14.27
CA VAL A 62 3.37 -3.63 13.15
C VAL A 62 4.11 -4.75 12.40
N PRO A 63 3.47 -5.90 12.12
CA PRO A 63 4.06 -6.97 11.31
C PRO A 63 4.60 -6.44 9.99
N LYS A 64 5.76 -6.94 9.58
CA LYS A 64 6.37 -6.60 8.29
C LYS A 64 5.45 -7.09 7.15
N LYS A 65 5.46 -6.38 6.02
CA LYS A 65 4.80 -6.90 4.82
C LYS A 65 5.54 -8.18 4.42
N ALA A 66 4.80 -9.22 4.06
CA ALA A 66 5.41 -10.42 3.50
C ALA A 66 6.25 -10.02 2.27
N SER A 67 7.50 -10.50 2.22
CA SER A 67 8.32 -10.41 1.03
C SER A 67 7.63 -11.22 -0.06
N LYS A 68 7.01 -10.55 -1.03
CA LYS A 68 6.65 -11.22 -2.27
C LYS A 68 7.97 -11.43 -3.01
N ARG A 69 8.39 -12.69 -3.23
CA ARG A 69 9.48 -13.04 -4.14
C ARG A 69 9.31 -12.16 -5.38
N LYS A 70 10.33 -11.38 -5.72
CA LYS A 70 10.34 -10.62 -6.96
C LYS A 70 10.31 -11.64 -8.08
N THR A 71 9.13 -11.96 -8.61
CA THR A 71 9.04 -12.50 -9.95
C THR A 71 9.70 -11.44 -10.82
N SER A 72 10.89 -11.75 -11.34
CA SER A 72 11.58 -10.93 -12.31
C SER A 72 10.53 -10.47 -13.33
N LYS A 73 10.38 -9.15 -13.49
CA LYS A 73 9.59 -8.62 -14.60
C LYS A 73 10.26 -9.18 -15.85
N LYS A 74 9.68 -10.23 -16.46
CA LYS A 74 10.07 -10.70 -17.79
C LYS A 74 9.97 -9.47 -18.68
N LYS A 75 11.11 -8.88 -19.05
CA LYS A 75 11.15 -7.81 -20.04
C LYS A 75 10.60 -8.45 -21.31
N THR A 76 9.34 -8.17 -21.65
CA THR A 76 8.85 -8.40 -23.00
C THR A 76 9.64 -7.44 -23.88
N SER A 77 10.69 -7.96 -24.51
CA SER A 77 11.45 -7.27 -25.55
C SER A 77 10.45 -6.63 -26.51
N LYS A 78 10.58 -5.31 -26.70
CA LYS A 78 9.85 -4.54 -27.70
C LYS A 78 9.91 -5.31 -29.03
N LYS A 79 8.81 -5.91 -29.47
CA LYS A 79 8.68 -6.49 -30.81
C LYS A 79 8.72 -5.29 -31.78
N LYS A 80 9.91 -5.02 -32.32
CA LYS A 80 10.16 -4.02 -33.37
C LYS A 80 9.14 -4.29 -34.48
N SER A 81 8.22 -3.36 -34.71
CA SER A 81 7.30 -3.40 -35.84
C SER A 81 8.14 -3.30 -37.12
N SER A 82 8.41 -4.43 -37.76
CA SER A 82 8.99 -4.49 -39.09
C SER A 82 8.04 -3.74 -40.04
N LYS A 83 8.56 -2.67 -40.64
CA LYS A 83 8.00 -1.90 -41.77
C LYS A 83 7.05 -2.76 -42.61
N ARG A 84 5.76 -2.44 -42.59
CA ARG A 84 4.85 -2.80 -43.69
C ARG A 84 5.37 -2.08 -44.92
N LYS A 85 6.03 -2.83 -45.80
CA LYS A 85 6.47 -2.39 -47.13
C LYS A 85 5.19 -2.10 -47.91
N SER A 86 4.85 -0.83 -48.10
CA SER A 86 3.73 -0.41 -48.91
C SER A 86 3.96 -0.87 -50.35
N SER A 87 2.98 -1.59 -50.88
CA SER A 87 2.89 -2.01 -52.27
C SER A 87 3.03 -0.80 -53.20
N LYS A 88 4.04 -0.83 -54.08
CA LYS A 88 4.01 -0.09 -55.33
C LYS A 88 3.02 -0.82 -56.26
N ARG A 89 1.91 -0.17 -56.57
CA ARG A 89 1.30 -0.20 -57.90
C ARG A 89 1.32 1.23 -58.39
#